data_AF-A0A1F7H843-F1
#
_entry.id   AF-A0A1F7H843-F1
#
_cell.length_a   1.000
_cell.length_b   1.000
_cell.length_c   1.000
_cell.angle_alpha   90.00
_cell.angle_beta   90.00
_cell.angle_gamma   90.00
#
_symmetry.space_group_name_H-M   'P 1'
#
loop_
_entity.id
_entity.type
_entity.pdbx_description
1 polymer ?
#
loop_
_entity_poly.entity_id
_entity_poly.type
_entity_poly.pdbx_seq_one_letter_code
_entity_poly.pdbx_strand_id
1 'polypeptide(L)'
;MKNARDAKRKNDLKEIQVALENYKVAHGTYPRNDPAESGGAANAICGWDVSEKGNFINVLLTEGFLKQQPKDPSPQDEDFCAPPEKWGYRYYRYRDVDVGISDCGRYHYIIAAHMENDGNANVDQVPQCYVQKVGLVSSYFGIGGFE
;
A
#
# COMPACT_ATOMS: atom_id res chain seq x y z
N MET A 1 4.39 19.19 -12.17
CA MET A 1 3.68 19.95 -11.11
C MET A 1 3.31 18.99 -9.99
N LYS A 2 3.63 19.32 -8.73
CA LYS A 2 3.45 18.43 -7.56
C LYS A 2 2.00 17.97 -7.36
N ASN A 3 1.05 18.92 -7.38
CA ASN A 3 -0.38 18.63 -7.18
C ASN A 3 -0.97 17.67 -8.24
N ALA A 4 -0.51 17.74 -9.49
CA ALA A 4 -0.96 16.81 -10.53
C ALA A 4 -0.48 15.38 -10.27
N ARG A 5 0.73 15.23 -9.72
CA ARG A 5 1.29 13.92 -9.34
C ARG A 5 0.56 13.35 -8.14
N ASP A 6 0.29 14.15 -7.11
CA ASP A 6 -0.50 13.72 -5.96
C ASP A 6 -1.93 13.33 -6.34
N ALA A 7 -2.58 14.09 -7.23
CA ALA A 7 -3.91 13.74 -7.75
C ALA A 7 -3.88 12.38 -8.48
N LYS A 8 -2.84 12.13 -9.28
CA LYS A 8 -2.64 10.82 -9.90
C LYS A 8 -2.44 9.72 -8.86
N ARG A 9 -1.59 9.90 -7.84
CA ARG A 9 -1.41 8.92 -6.77
C ARG A 9 -2.72 8.58 -6.06
N LYS A 10 -3.53 9.59 -5.74
CA LYS A 10 -4.86 9.38 -5.13
C LYS A 10 -5.79 8.55 -6.02
N ASN A 11 -5.77 8.81 -7.33
CA ASN A 11 -6.59 8.05 -8.28
C ASN A 11 -6.09 6.60 -8.42
N ASP A 12 -4.79 6.42 -8.55
CA ASP A 12 -4.17 5.09 -8.64
C ASP A 12 -4.44 4.26 -7.36
N LEU A 13 -4.34 4.87 -6.17
CA LEU A 13 -4.67 4.20 -4.89
C LEU A 13 -6.13 3.76 -4.82
N LYS A 14 -7.07 4.55 -5.36
CA LYS A 14 -8.49 4.18 -5.45
C LYS A 14 -8.72 3.05 -6.45
N GLU A 15 -8.02 3.06 -7.58
CA GLU A 15 -8.09 1.95 -8.56
C GLU A 15 -7.58 0.65 -7.94
N ILE A 16 -6.44 0.70 -7.23
CA ILE A 16 -5.90 -0.44 -6.49
C ILE A 16 -6.88 -0.92 -5.41
N GLN A 17 -7.49 0.00 -4.64
CA GLN A 17 -8.51 -0.36 -3.65
C GLN A 17 -9.64 -1.16 -4.30
N VAL A 18 -10.22 -0.67 -5.41
CA VAL A 18 -11.30 -1.39 -6.10
C VAL A 18 -10.86 -2.78 -6.54
N ALA A 19 -9.64 -2.93 -7.05
CA ALA A 19 -9.09 -4.23 -7.41
C ALA A 19 -8.91 -5.16 -6.20
N LEU A 20 -8.44 -4.64 -5.06
CA LEU A 20 -8.32 -5.39 -3.81
C LEU A 20 -9.67 -5.89 -3.28
N GLU A 21 -10.69 -5.02 -3.30
CA GLU A 21 -12.05 -5.41 -2.89
C GLU A 21 -12.63 -6.49 -3.82
N ASN A 22 -12.45 -6.35 -5.14
CA ASN A 22 -12.89 -7.36 -6.10
C ASN A 22 -12.15 -8.70 -5.93
N TYR A 23 -10.84 -8.66 -5.67
CA TYR A 23 -10.06 -9.85 -5.35
C TYR A 23 -10.59 -10.53 -4.09
N LYS A 24 -10.87 -9.78 -3.02
CA LYS A 24 -11.47 -10.32 -1.81
C LYS A 24 -12.84 -10.95 -2.08
N VAL A 25 -13.68 -10.35 -2.91
CA VAL A 25 -14.96 -10.95 -3.29
C VAL A 25 -14.77 -12.29 -4.00
N ALA A 26 -13.77 -12.40 -4.86
CA ALA A 26 -13.47 -13.64 -5.60
C ALA A 26 -12.83 -14.74 -4.74
N HIS A 27 -11.95 -14.38 -3.80
CA HIS A 27 -11.09 -15.32 -3.07
C HIS A 27 -11.41 -15.45 -1.57
N GLY A 28 -12.26 -14.58 -1.03
CA GLY A 28 -12.60 -14.50 0.39
C GLY A 28 -11.55 -13.82 1.28
N THR A 29 -10.40 -13.40 0.72
CA THR A 29 -9.28 -12.78 1.45
C THR A 29 -8.56 -11.77 0.55
N TYR A 30 -7.88 -10.79 1.12
CA TYR A 30 -7.01 -9.91 0.33
C TYR A 30 -5.72 -10.62 -0.09
N PRO A 31 -5.03 -10.13 -1.14
CA PRO A 31 -3.71 -10.64 -1.52
C PRO A 31 -2.74 -10.72 -0.35
N ARG A 32 -1.97 -11.79 -0.28
CA ARG A 32 -0.84 -11.88 0.64
C ARG A 32 0.28 -10.97 0.17
N ASN A 33 1.16 -10.58 1.08
CA ASN A 33 2.35 -9.81 0.73
C ASN A 33 3.31 -10.69 -0.11
N ASP A 34 3.65 -10.26 -1.32
CA ASP A 34 4.58 -10.99 -2.21
C ASP A 34 6.00 -11.08 -1.60
N PRO A 35 6.71 -12.21 -1.80
CA PRO A 35 6.85 -13.26 -0.81
C PRO A 35 7.56 -12.76 0.47
N ALA A 36 6.82 -12.12 1.37
CA ALA A 36 7.27 -11.83 2.73
C ALA A 36 6.69 -12.81 3.77
N GLU A 37 5.67 -13.60 3.40
CA GLU A 37 5.08 -14.61 4.30
C GLU A 37 5.95 -15.87 4.50
N SER A 38 7.11 -15.99 3.82
CA SER A 38 7.99 -17.17 3.89
C SER A 38 9.47 -16.87 4.26
N GLY A 39 9.78 -15.69 4.79
CA GLY A 39 11.09 -15.45 5.44
C GLY A 39 12.25 -15.19 4.47
N GLY A 40 12.04 -14.40 3.42
CA GLY A 40 13.14 -13.96 2.54
C GLY A 40 12.69 -12.90 1.54
N ALA A 41 12.99 -11.63 1.85
CA ALA A 41 12.67 -10.47 1.03
C ALA A 41 13.45 -10.49 -0.30
N ALA A 42 12.81 -10.92 -1.38
CA ALA A 42 13.27 -10.58 -2.73
C ALA A 42 12.63 -9.25 -3.22
N ASN A 43 11.37 -9.00 -2.86
CA ASN A 43 10.58 -7.88 -3.38
C ASN A 43 9.98 -6.96 -2.30
N ALA A 44 10.11 -7.31 -1.01
CA ALA A 44 9.58 -6.52 0.10
C ALA A 44 10.63 -5.53 0.64
N ILE A 45 10.26 -4.26 0.75
CA ILE A 45 11.06 -3.25 1.47
C ILE A 45 10.46 -3.11 2.87
N CYS A 46 11.24 -3.41 3.90
CA CYS A 46 10.78 -3.31 5.30
C CYS A 46 9.47 -4.09 5.55
N GLY A 47 9.25 -5.18 4.82
CA GLY A 47 8.04 -6.01 4.88
C GLY A 47 6.90 -5.57 3.97
N TRP A 48 6.90 -4.33 3.47
CA TRP A 48 5.87 -3.84 2.54
C TRP A 48 6.16 -4.28 1.11
N ASP A 49 5.09 -4.61 0.40
CA ASP A 49 5.14 -4.77 -1.05
C ASP A 49 5.16 -3.38 -1.70
N VAL A 50 6.02 -3.19 -2.71
CA VAL A 50 6.37 -1.88 -3.27
C VAL A 50 6.33 -1.85 -4.80
N SER A 51 5.74 -0.81 -5.36
CA SER A 51 5.57 -0.61 -6.81
C SER A 51 6.88 -0.57 -7.62
N GLU A 52 8.01 -0.35 -6.97
CA GLU A 52 9.32 -0.12 -7.59
C GLU A 52 10.07 -1.42 -7.87
N LYS A 53 9.67 -2.54 -7.27
CA LYS A 53 10.33 -3.84 -7.42
C LYS A 53 9.71 -4.76 -8.49
N GLY A 54 8.73 -4.25 -9.25
CA GLY A 54 8.19 -4.92 -10.44
C GLY A 54 7.20 -6.08 -10.20
N ASN A 55 6.95 -6.47 -8.95
CA ASN A 55 5.97 -7.53 -8.60
C ASN A 55 4.88 -7.05 -7.62
N PHE A 56 4.62 -5.75 -7.61
CA PHE A 56 3.71 -5.13 -6.65
C PHE A 56 2.28 -5.63 -6.77
N ILE A 57 1.84 -6.38 -5.75
CA ILE A 57 0.56 -7.06 -5.68
C ILE A 57 0.26 -7.77 -7.01
N ASN A 58 1.27 -8.46 -7.57
CA ASN A 58 1.24 -8.98 -8.94
C ASN A 58 0.02 -9.88 -9.23
N VAL A 59 -0.52 -10.53 -8.20
CA VAL A 59 -1.74 -11.35 -8.30
C VAL A 59 -2.92 -10.56 -8.88
N LEU A 60 -3.04 -9.26 -8.58
CA LEU A 60 -4.08 -8.41 -9.14
C LEU A 60 -3.92 -8.23 -10.66
N LEU A 61 -2.68 -8.20 -11.16
CA LEU A 61 -2.41 -8.15 -12.60
C LEU A 61 -2.63 -9.50 -13.26
N THR A 62 -2.03 -10.57 -12.72
CA THR A 62 -2.05 -11.89 -13.36
C THR A 62 -3.45 -12.48 -13.43
N GLU A 63 -4.33 -12.11 -12.50
CA GLU A 63 -5.72 -12.55 -12.48
C GLU A 63 -6.70 -11.53 -13.11
N GLY A 64 -6.19 -10.40 -13.60
CA GLY A 64 -6.97 -9.44 -14.39
C GLY A 64 -7.85 -8.48 -13.58
N PHE A 65 -7.65 -8.36 -12.26
CA PHE A 65 -8.27 -7.32 -11.43
C PHE A 65 -7.69 -5.92 -11.69
N LEU A 66 -6.42 -5.86 -12.11
CA LEU A 66 -5.75 -4.67 -12.63
C LEU A 66 -5.30 -4.91 -14.08
N LYS A 67 -5.47 -3.90 -14.93
CA LYS A 67 -5.04 -3.97 -16.34
C LYS A 67 -3.53 -3.74 -16.50
N GLN A 68 -2.95 -2.96 -15.60
CA GLN A 68 -1.53 -2.64 -15.58
C GLN A 68 -1.14 -2.23 -14.16
N GLN A 69 0.14 -2.34 -13.83
CA GLN A 69 0.65 -1.91 -12.54
C GLN A 69 0.73 -0.38 -12.52
N PRO A 70 0.10 0.28 -11.53
CA PRO A 70 0.25 1.73 -11.38
C PRO A 70 1.72 2.10 -11.13
N LYS A 71 2.20 3.08 -11.90
CA LYS A 71 3.55 3.63 -11.75
C LYS A 71 3.46 5.01 -11.11
N ASP A 72 4.20 5.21 -10.02
CA ASP A 72 4.29 6.52 -9.38
C ASP A 72 4.87 7.55 -10.38
N PRO A 73 4.24 8.73 -10.51
CA PRO A 73 4.65 9.76 -11.47
C PRO A 73 5.89 10.59 -11.05
N SER A 74 6.53 10.31 -9.91
CA SER A 74 7.76 10.97 -9.48
C SER A 74 9.00 10.48 -10.25
N PRO A 75 10.01 11.35 -10.43
CA PRO A 75 11.35 10.89 -10.83
C PRO A 75 11.87 9.96 -9.74
N GLN A 76 12.22 8.75 -10.14
CA GLN A 76 12.60 7.67 -9.24
C GLN A 76 13.96 8.00 -8.61
N ASP A 77 14.01 8.07 -7.28
CA ASP A 77 15.26 8.08 -6.51
C ASP A 77 15.31 6.73 -5.79
N GLU A 78 16.28 5.89 -6.14
CA GLU A 78 16.31 4.46 -5.81
C GLU A 78 16.74 4.16 -4.35
N ASP A 79 16.42 5.00 -3.39
CA ASP A 79 16.87 4.76 -2.00
C ASP A 79 15.93 3.80 -1.26
N PHE A 80 16.38 2.55 -1.18
CA PHE A 80 15.55 1.36 -0.97
C PHE A 80 15.12 1.09 0.48
N CYS A 81 15.70 1.74 1.50
CA CYS A 81 15.32 1.58 2.92
C CYS A 81 15.32 2.90 3.70
N ALA A 82 15.42 4.04 3.00
CA ALA A 82 15.21 5.33 3.64
C ALA A 82 13.80 5.35 4.27
N PRO A 83 13.56 6.10 5.37
CA PRO A 83 12.20 6.37 5.83
C PRO A 83 11.32 6.74 4.62
N PRO A 84 10.02 6.45 4.64
CA PRO A 84 9.18 6.26 3.45
C PRO A 84 9.02 7.49 2.50
N GLU A 85 9.80 8.55 2.73
CA GLU A 85 9.96 9.81 2.03
C GLU A 85 10.26 9.70 0.52
N LYS A 86 10.53 8.52 -0.03
CA LYS A 86 10.89 8.38 -1.45
C LYS A 86 9.97 7.41 -2.20
N TRP A 87 8.80 7.95 -2.54
CA TRP A 87 7.95 7.64 -3.70
C TRP A 87 7.44 6.20 -3.81
N GLY A 88 6.44 5.97 -4.67
CA GLY A 88 5.87 4.65 -4.91
C GLY A 88 4.64 4.32 -4.08
N TYR A 89 3.93 3.28 -4.53
CA TYR A 89 2.83 2.66 -3.81
C TYR A 89 3.37 1.60 -2.85
N ARG A 90 2.75 1.49 -1.68
CA ARG A 90 3.10 0.57 -0.60
C ARG A 90 1.87 -0.21 -0.18
N TYR A 91 1.97 -1.53 -0.14
CA TYR A 91 0.90 -2.44 0.29
C TYR A 91 1.37 -3.34 1.42
N TYR A 92 0.50 -3.54 2.41
CA TYR A 92 0.71 -4.57 3.43
C TYR A 92 -0.64 -5.12 3.90
N ARG A 93 -0.78 -6.44 3.87
CA ARG A 93 -1.84 -7.20 4.55
C ARG A 93 -1.34 -7.61 5.93
N TYR A 94 -1.96 -7.03 6.96
CA TYR A 94 -1.69 -7.31 8.36
C TYR A 94 -2.50 -8.49 8.85
N ARG A 95 -1.87 -9.31 9.70
CA ARG A 95 -2.52 -10.39 10.42
C ARG A 95 -3.14 -9.86 11.70
N ASP A 96 -4.15 -10.55 12.18
CA ASP A 96 -4.78 -10.29 13.47
C ASP A 96 -3.77 -10.32 14.65
N VAL A 97 -2.75 -11.17 14.54
CA VAL A 97 -1.73 -11.39 15.59
C VAL A 97 -0.49 -10.51 15.45
N ASP A 98 -0.49 -9.48 14.61
CA ASP A 98 0.66 -8.55 14.50
C ASP A 98 0.68 -7.57 15.71
N VAL A 99 0.89 -8.16 16.90
CA VAL A 99 0.86 -7.52 18.22
C VAL A 99 1.83 -6.33 18.26
N GLY A 100 1.33 -5.18 18.71
CA GLY A 100 2.11 -3.94 18.81
C GLY A 100 2.18 -3.11 17.53
N ILE A 101 1.65 -3.63 16.42
CA ILE A 101 1.54 -2.90 15.14
C ILE A 101 0.07 -2.65 14.80
N SER A 102 -0.81 -3.60 15.10
CA SER A 102 -2.25 -3.47 14.93
C SER A 102 -3.02 -4.17 16.05
N ASP A 103 -4.10 -3.53 16.52
CA ASP A 103 -5.07 -4.11 17.47
C ASP A 103 -6.45 -4.23 16.81
N CYS A 104 -6.45 -4.56 15.52
CA CYS A 104 -7.67 -4.58 14.72
C CYS A 104 -8.57 -5.80 14.96
N GLY A 105 -8.08 -6.83 15.66
CA GLY A 105 -8.86 -8.04 15.98
C GLY A 105 -9.25 -8.87 14.76
N ARG A 106 -8.64 -8.59 13.60
CA ARG A 106 -8.85 -9.25 12.30
C ARG A 106 -7.81 -8.79 11.28
N TYR A 107 -7.72 -9.57 10.20
CA TYR A 107 -6.94 -9.20 9.03
C TYR A 107 -7.46 -7.91 8.40
N HIS A 108 -6.53 -7.11 7.91
CA HIS A 108 -6.79 -5.86 7.21
C HIS A 108 -5.62 -5.57 6.30
N TYR A 109 -5.82 -4.70 5.31
CA TYR A 109 -4.73 -4.17 4.51
C TYR A 109 -4.58 -2.67 4.69
N ILE A 110 -3.39 -2.20 4.32
CA ILE A 110 -3.12 -0.78 4.10
C ILE A 110 -2.46 -0.65 2.73
N ILE A 111 -2.92 0.34 1.96
CA ILE A 111 -2.30 0.81 0.74
C ILE A 111 -2.03 2.30 0.87
N ALA A 112 -0.80 2.74 0.60
CA ALA A 112 -0.42 4.14 0.76
C ALA A 112 0.58 4.62 -0.30
N ALA A 113 0.64 5.94 -0.47
CA ALA A 113 1.69 6.62 -1.23
C ALA A 113 2.08 7.93 -0.55
N HIS A 114 3.35 8.31 -0.70
CA HIS A 114 3.85 9.60 -0.24
C HIS A 114 3.33 10.74 -1.13
N MET A 115 2.83 11.81 -0.51
CA MET A 115 2.36 13.02 -1.17
C MET A 115 3.48 14.06 -1.20
N GLU A 116 3.60 14.77 -2.32
CA GLU A 116 4.60 15.84 -2.48
C GLU A 116 4.20 17.17 -1.82
N ASN A 117 2.92 17.27 -1.47
CA ASN A 117 2.32 18.37 -0.76
C ASN A 117 1.59 17.79 0.46
N ASP A 118 2.00 18.18 1.66
CA ASP A 118 1.42 17.67 2.92
C ASP A 118 -0.08 17.99 3.04
N GLY A 119 -0.55 19.08 2.40
CA GLY A 119 -1.99 19.38 2.31
C GLY A 119 -2.81 18.34 1.51
N ASN A 120 -2.13 17.45 0.77
CA ASN A 120 -2.74 16.32 0.09
C ASN A 120 -2.67 15.01 0.90
N ALA A 121 -1.91 14.96 1.99
CA ALA A 121 -1.87 13.82 2.88
C ALA A 121 -3.23 13.61 3.57
N ASN A 122 -3.65 12.36 3.67
CA ASN A 122 -4.86 11.96 4.38
C ASN A 122 -4.80 10.45 4.65
N VAL A 123 -4.96 10.06 5.91
CA VAL A 123 -4.98 8.65 6.33
C VAL A 123 -6.26 8.30 7.08
N ASP A 124 -7.32 9.09 6.92
CA ASP A 124 -8.59 8.86 7.62
C ASP A 124 -9.21 7.51 7.25
N GLN A 125 -8.94 7.04 6.04
CA GLN A 125 -9.38 5.75 5.52
C GLN A 125 -8.50 4.57 5.97
N VAL A 126 -7.38 4.82 6.65
CA VAL A 126 -6.59 3.76 7.30
C VAL A 126 -7.30 3.35 8.61
N PRO A 127 -7.45 2.04 8.90
CA PRO A 127 -8.00 1.53 10.15
C PRO A 127 -7.44 2.26 11.40
N GLN A 128 -8.32 2.73 12.28
CA GLN A 128 -7.91 3.44 13.51
C GLN A 128 -7.15 2.55 14.49
N CYS A 129 -7.40 1.24 14.43
CA CYS A 129 -6.70 0.21 15.20
C CYS A 129 -5.27 -0.08 14.71
N TYR A 130 -4.85 0.51 13.58
CA TYR A 130 -3.47 0.45 13.13
C TYR A 130 -2.61 1.44 13.94
N VAL A 131 -1.79 0.91 14.86
CA VAL A 131 -1.06 1.69 15.86
C VAL A 131 -0.04 2.62 15.21
N GLN A 132 0.55 2.21 14.08
CA GLN A 132 1.52 3.01 13.33
C GLN A 132 0.87 4.04 12.39
N LYS A 133 -0.45 4.25 12.46
CA LYS A 133 -1.16 5.27 11.66
C LYS A 133 -0.54 6.67 11.85
N VAL A 134 -0.06 6.98 13.04
CA VAL A 134 0.64 8.25 13.35
C VAL A 134 1.92 8.43 12.52
N GLY A 135 2.60 7.35 12.15
CA GLY A 135 3.76 7.41 11.26
C GLY A 135 3.43 7.80 9.81
N LEU A 136 2.14 7.75 9.43
CA LEU A 136 1.67 8.07 8.08
C LEU A 136 1.07 9.49 7.97
N VAL A 137 0.70 10.14 9.08
CA VAL A 137 -0.19 11.33 9.03
C VAL A 137 0.43 12.58 8.38
N SER A 138 1.75 12.73 8.35
CA SER A 138 2.38 13.99 7.92
C SER A 138 2.55 14.11 6.41
N SER A 139 2.67 12.99 5.68
CA SER A 139 3.02 13.04 4.26
C SER A 139 2.43 11.93 3.40
N TYR A 140 1.50 11.11 3.92
CA TYR A 140 0.90 10.02 3.15
C TYR A 140 -0.57 10.24 2.85
N PHE A 141 -0.97 9.77 1.68
CA PHE A 141 -2.35 9.38 1.45
C PHE A 141 -2.46 7.87 1.60
N GLY A 142 -3.29 7.41 2.53
CA GLY A 142 -3.45 6.01 2.88
C GLY A 142 -4.90 5.58 2.92
N ILE A 143 -5.16 4.36 2.45
CA ILE A 143 -6.45 3.69 2.48
C ILE A 143 -6.23 2.32 3.12
N GLY A 144 -7.21 1.81 3.86
CA GLY A 144 -7.21 0.41 4.28
C GLY A 144 -8.61 -0.18 4.30
N GLY A 145 -8.67 -1.50 4.43
CA GLY A 145 -9.91 -2.27 4.47
C GLY A 145 -9.75 -3.50 5.35
N PHE A 146 -10.86 -3.98 5.89
CA PHE A 146 -10.91 -5.17 6.75
C PHE A 146 -11.32 -6.39 5.95
N GLU A 147 -10.83 -7.56 6.35
CA GLU A 147 -11.43 -8.83 5.95
C GLU A 147 -12.81 -9.03 6.58
#